data_AF-A0AAU5YU02-F1
#
_entry.id   AF-A0AAU5YU02-F1
#
_cell.length_a   1.000
_cell.length_b   1.000
_cell.length_c   1.000
_cell.angle_alpha   90.00
_cell.angle_beta   90.00
_cell.angle_gamma   90.00
#
_symmetry.space_group_name_H-M   'P 1'
#
loop_
_entity.id
_entity.type
_entity.pdbx_description
1 polymer ?
#
loop_
_entity_poly.entity_id
_entity_poly.type
_entity_poly.pdbx_seq_one_letter_code
_entity_poly.pdbx_strand_id
1 'polypeptide(L)'
;MTTASHATLDEIIELIKEVKPGIADQAVTADQSVVEDLGLDSLDLLQLSRRINRQFGAEFDLDSWNAEADDHRRSVASIAAAVAAGNHA
;
A
#
# COMPACT_ATOMS: atom_id res chain seq x y z
N MET A 1 -9.97 18.50 7.21
CA MET A 1 -8.72 18.19 6.48
C MET A 1 -8.62 16.68 6.31
N THR A 2 -9.37 16.10 5.37
CA THR A 2 -9.50 14.62 5.27
C THR A 2 -9.67 14.12 3.83
N THR A 3 -9.30 14.93 2.84
CA THR A 3 -9.40 14.55 1.42
C THR A 3 -8.10 13.94 0.88
N ALA A 4 -6.94 14.36 1.39
CA ALA A 4 -5.65 13.85 0.95
C ALA A 4 -5.48 12.35 1.22
N SER A 5 -5.83 11.89 2.43
CA SER A 5 -5.72 10.48 2.82
C SER A 5 -6.60 9.55 1.98
N HIS A 6 -7.74 10.04 1.49
CA HIS A 6 -8.67 9.24 0.68
C HIS A 6 -8.18 9.10 -0.76
N ALA A 7 -7.66 10.18 -1.36
CA ALA A 7 -7.05 10.14 -2.69
C ALA A 7 -5.81 9.22 -2.73
N THR A 8 -4.95 9.29 -1.71
CA THR A 8 -3.80 8.38 -1.60
C THR A 8 -4.27 6.92 -1.46
N LEU A 9 -5.32 6.65 -0.70
CA LEU A 9 -5.86 5.29 -0.55
C LEU A 9 -6.36 4.71 -1.87
N ASP A 10 -7.15 5.45 -2.63
CA ASP A 10 -7.68 4.99 -3.92
C ASP A 10 -6.55 4.68 -4.91
N GLU A 11 -5.53 5.54 -4.97
CA GLU A 11 -4.36 5.32 -5.82
C GLU A 11 -3.53 4.09 -5.40
N ILE A 12 -3.38 3.86 -4.09
CA ILE A 12 -2.71 2.65 -3.57
C ILE A 12 -3.50 1.39 -3.92
N ILE A 13 -4.83 1.43 -3.83
CA ILE A 13 -5.69 0.32 -4.24
C ILE A 13 -5.49 -0.02 -5.72
N GLU A 14 -5.45 0.99 -6.59
CA GLU A 14 -5.21 0.77 -8.02
C GLU A 14 -3.82 0.19 -8.26
N LEU A 15 -2.77 0.71 -7.61
CA LEU A 15 -1.42 0.15 -7.70
C LEU A 15 -1.34 -1.32 -7.25
N ILE A 16 -2.06 -1.68 -6.19
CA ILE A 16 -2.15 -3.07 -5.70
C ILE A 16 -2.77 -3.97 -6.77
N LYS A 17 -3.86 -3.54 -7.42
CA LYS A 17 -4.51 -4.30 -8.51
C LYS A 17 -3.61 -4.44 -9.73
N GLU A 18 -2.82 -3.42 -10.06
CA GLU A 18 -1.89 -3.50 -11.18
C GLU A 18 -0.70 -4.44 -10.93
N VAL A 19 -0.28 -4.58 -9.66
CA VAL A 19 0.78 -5.51 -9.27
C VAL A 19 0.25 -6.94 -9.23
N LYS A 20 -0.98 -7.11 -8.72
CA LYS A 20 -1.63 -8.42 -8.61
C LYS A 20 -2.92 -8.44 -9.43
N PRO A 21 -2.85 -8.68 -10.76
CA PRO A 21 -4.03 -8.66 -11.62
C PRO A 21 -5.10 -9.68 -11.24
N GLY A 22 -4.75 -10.75 -10.51
CA GLY A 22 -5.70 -11.75 -10.00
C GLY A 22 -6.71 -11.20 -8.97
N ILE A 23 -6.48 -10.01 -8.41
CA ILE A 23 -7.42 -9.33 -7.51
C ILE A 23 -8.03 -8.07 -8.12
N ALA A 24 -7.80 -7.79 -9.41
CA ALA A 24 -8.27 -6.56 -10.06
C ALA A 24 -9.80 -6.42 -10.05
N ASP A 25 -10.52 -7.54 -10.20
CA ASP A 25 -11.99 -7.61 -10.14
C ASP A 25 -12.53 -7.74 -8.72
N GLN A 26 -11.66 -7.78 -7.70
CA GLN A 26 -12.07 -7.91 -6.30
C GLN A 26 -12.30 -6.54 -5.66
N ALA A 27 -13.24 -6.50 -4.73
CA ALA A 27 -13.46 -5.33 -3.89
C ALA A 27 -12.34 -5.25 -2.84
N VAL A 28 -11.31 -4.47 -3.14
CA VAL A 28 -10.22 -4.15 -2.21
C VAL A 28 -10.66 -3.02 -1.28
N THR A 29 -10.48 -3.21 0.02
CA THR A 29 -10.86 -2.27 1.08
C THR A 29 -9.66 -1.92 1.94
N ALA A 30 -9.76 -0.79 2.67
CA ALA A 30 -8.64 -0.24 3.44
C ALA A 30 -8.17 -1.14 4.59
N ASP A 31 -9.06 -1.92 5.20
CA ASP A 31 -8.78 -2.75 6.38
C ASP A 31 -8.15 -4.11 6.02
N GLN A 32 -8.24 -4.53 4.74
CA GLN A 32 -7.72 -5.81 4.30
C GLN A 32 -6.20 -5.88 4.37
N SER A 33 -5.70 -7.03 4.81
CA SER A 33 -4.29 -7.38 4.81
C SER A 33 -3.84 -7.65 3.38
N VAL A 34 -2.82 -6.93 2.92
CA VAL A 34 -2.30 -7.12 1.56
C VAL A 34 -1.70 -8.52 1.38
N VAL A 35 -1.26 -9.17 2.45
CA VAL A 35 -0.67 -10.51 2.39
C VAL A 35 -1.73 -11.59 2.67
N GLU A 36 -2.49 -11.47 3.75
CA GLU A 36 -3.39 -12.55 4.19
C GLU A 36 -4.70 -12.57 3.40
N ASP A 37 -5.29 -11.39 3.13
CA ASP A 37 -6.56 -11.28 2.42
C ASP A 37 -6.37 -11.18 0.91
N LEU A 38 -5.42 -10.35 0.47
CA LEU A 38 -5.18 -10.09 -0.96
C LEU A 38 -4.14 -11.03 -1.58
N GLY A 39 -3.37 -11.75 -0.75
CA GLY A 39 -2.42 -12.75 -1.21
C GLY A 39 -1.16 -12.20 -1.85
N LEU A 40 -0.75 -10.94 -1.60
CA LEU A 40 0.49 -10.40 -2.17
C LEU A 40 1.71 -11.13 -1.58
N ASP A 41 2.56 -11.61 -2.47
CA ASP A 41 3.82 -12.25 -2.10
C ASP A 41 4.95 -11.21 -1.96
N SER A 42 6.12 -11.61 -1.44
CA SER A 42 7.26 -10.71 -1.25
C SER A 42 7.69 -9.98 -2.54
N LEU A 43 7.58 -10.63 -3.70
CA LEU A 43 7.88 -10.00 -4.99
C LEU A 43 6.83 -8.95 -5.37
N ASP A 44 5.56 -9.20 -5.08
CA ASP A 44 4.47 -8.26 -5.31
C ASP A 44 4.67 -7.02 -4.43
N LEU A 45 4.96 -7.20 -3.14
CA LEU A 45 5.25 -6.11 -2.21
C LEU A 45 6.44 -5.26 -2.66
N LEU A 46 7.51 -5.89 -3.14
CA LEU A 46 8.68 -5.20 -3.68
C LEU A 46 8.40 -4.45 -5.00
N GLN A 47 7.45 -4.94 -5.82
CA GLN A 47 7.01 -4.20 -7.00
C GLN A 47 6.12 -3.02 -6.62
N LEU A 48 5.23 -3.22 -5.65
CA LEU A 48 4.33 -2.21 -5.13
C LEU A 48 5.12 -1.03 -4.54
N SER A 49 6.07 -1.28 -3.65
CA SER A 49 6.92 -0.23 -3.06
C SER A 49 7.64 0.61 -4.11
N ARG A 50 8.19 -0.06 -5.14
CA ARG A 50 8.84 0.63 -6.27
C ARG A 50 7.90 1.43 -7.15
N ARG A 51 6.63 1.03 -7.27
CA ARG A 51 5.62 1.83 -8.00
C ARG A 51 5.17 3.02 -7.17
N ILE A 52 4.91 2.81 -5.88
CA ILE A 52 4.60 3.87 -4.92
C ILE A 52 5.67 4.97 -4.95
N ASN A 53 6.95 4.60 -4.81
CA ASN A 53 8.05 5.56 -4.81
C ASN A 53 8.13 6.36 -6.13
N ARG A 54 7.82 5.73 -7.25
CA ARG A 54 7.79 6.41 -8.56
C ARG A 54 6.58 7.32 -8.75
N GLN A 55 5.41 6.92 -8.27
CA GLN A 55 4.16 7.65 -8.46
C GLN A 55 4.07 8.85 -7.53
N PHE A 56 4.41 8.67 -6.26
CA PHE A 56 4.30 9.71 -5.24
C PHE A 56 5.59 10.51 -5.06
N GLY A 57 6.72 10.06 -5.64
CA GLY A 57 8.02 10.65 -5.35
C GLY A 57 8.45 10.46 -3.90
N ALA A 58 7.80 9.55 -3.18
CA ALA A 58 8.04 9.25 -1.78
C ALA A 58 9.17 8.23 -1.61
N GLU A 59 9.76 8.19 -0.41
CA GLU A 59 10.69 7.14 0.01
C GLU A 59 9.94 6.16 0.93
N PHE A 60 8.98 5.41 0.37
CA PHE A 60 8.33 4.32 1.10
C PHE A 60 9.35 3.21 1.36
N ASP A 61 9.76 3.11 2.61
CA ASP A 61 10.64 2.05 3.12
C ASP A 61 9.81 0.81 3.45
N LEU A 62 9.87 -0.17 2.54
CA LEU A 62 9.17 -1.44 2.68
C LEU A 62 9.71 -2.27 3.85
N ASP A 63 11.01 -2.17 4.17
CA ASP A 63 11.62 -2.94 5.25
C ASP A 63 11.16 -2.40 6.60
N SER A 64 11.19 -1.07 6.78
CA SER A 64 10.66 -0.42 7.98
C SER A 64 9.16 -0.66 8.14
N TRP A 65 8.37 -0.54 7.06
CA TRP A 65 6.94 -0.85 7.09
C TRP A 65 6.68 -2.32 7.47
N ASN A 66 7.48 -3.27 6.97
CA ASN A 66 7.35 -4.68 7.35
C ASN A 66 7.77 -4.98 8.79
N ALA A 67 8.68 -4.19 9.37
CA ALA A 67 9.06 -4.34 10.77
C ALA A 67 7.88 -4.02 11.72
N GLU A 68 6.99 -3.12 11.30
CA GLU A 68 5.76 -2.74 12.01
C GLU A 68 4.53 -3.56 11.53
N ALA A 69 4.76 -4.67 10.82
CA ALA A 69 3.71 -5.53 10.25
C ALA A 69 2.68 -6.00 11.27
N ASP A 70 3.13 -6.33 12.47
CA ASP A 70 2.26 -6.82 13.54
C ASP A 70 1.31 -5.74 14.08
N ASP A 71 1.73 -4.46 14.10
CA ASP A 71 0.93 -3.35 14.63
C ASP A 71 -0.20 -2.95 13.68
N HIS A 72 0.07 -2.95 12.36
CA HIS A 72 -0.88 -2.46 11.36
C HIS A 72 -1.51 -3.58 10.49
N ARG A 73 -1.24 -4.84 10.81
CA ARG A 73 -1.69 -6.07 10.11
C ARG A 73 -1.44 -6.08 8.60
N ARG A 74 -0.41 -5.39 8.13
CA ARG A 74 -0.11 -5.15 6.71
C ARG A 74 -1.34 -4.69 5.92
N SER A 75 -2.15 -3.81 6.52
CA SER A 75 -3.39 -3.34 5.89
C SER A 75 -3.13 -2.36 4.74
N VAL A 76 -4.05 -2.27 3.77
CA VAL A 76 -3.98 -1.29 2.68
C VAL A 76 -3.91 0.14 3.22
N ALA A 77 -4.70 0.45 4.26
CA ALA A 77 -4.70 1.75 4.93
C ALA A 77 -3.34 2.12 5.50
N SER A 78 -2.60 1.15 6.02
CA SER A 78 -1.27 1.39 6.60
C SER A 78 -0.24 1.82 5.55
N ILE A 79 -0.33 1.28 4.33
CA ILE A 79 0.51 1.70 3.21
C ILE A 79 0.20 3.14 2.84
N ALA A 80 -1.09 3.47 2.67
CA ALA A 80 -1.50 4.85 2.37
C ALA A 80 -1.05 5.83 3.46
N ALA A 81 -1.13 5.44 4.73
CA ALA A 81 -0.64 6.23 5.85
C ALA A 81 0.89 6.43 5.83
N ALA A 82 1.65 5.38 5.54
CA ALA A 82 3.10 5.45 5.43
C ALA A 82 3.55 6.33 4.26
N VAL A 83 2.88 6.25 3.11
CA VAL A 83 3.13 7.11 1.95
C VAL A 83 2.81 8.57 2.28
N ALA A 84 1.66 8.81 2.92
CA ALA A 84 1.29 10.15 3.37
C ALA A 84 2.30 10.71 4.39
N ALA A 85 2.84 9.89 5.29
CA ALA A 85 3.86 10.32 6.24
C ALA A 85 5.22 10.63 5.56
N GLY A 86 5.65 9.80 4.61
CA GLY A 86 6.90 9.99 3.87
C GLY A 86 6.89 11.18 2.92
N ASN A 87 5.72 11.63 2.47
CA ASN A 87 5.58 12.79 1.58
C ASN A 87 5.73 14.15 2.30
N HIS A 88 5.91 14.14 3.63
CA HIS A 88 6.09 15.34 4.46
C HIS A 88 7.53 15.54 4.96
N ALA A 89 8.47 14.66 4.59
CA ALA A 89 9.87 14.73 4.99
C ALA A 89 10.73 15.58 4.03
#